data_AF-A0AAV7FBM9-F1
#
_entry.id   AF-A0AAV7FBM9-F1
#
_cell.length_a   1.000
_cell.length_b   1.000
_cell.length_c   1.000
_cell.angle_alpha   90.00
_cell.angle_beta   90.00
_cell.angle_gamma   90.00
#
_symmetry.space_group_name_H-M   'P 1'
#
loop_
_entity.id
_entity.type
_entity.pdbx_description
1 polymer ?
#
loop_
_entity_poly.entity_id
_entity_poly.type
_entity_poly.pdbx_seq_one_letter_code
_entity_poly.pdbx_strand_id
1 'polypeptide(L)'
;MDGMHHDWEGECERNAESRLHVYNVRRLKEFGVTQGELARYMDALLKDSEQLAAMIDNVPSVDNLDFIMESDALGHTVMDQRQGHECLVGVAETVTLEEVNSTGAKVLEFISEFGSPGAPLPAAIVACVPKKVHIDGLGEMDFKISPHEITDAIKKGLQQPIQAEQEVLREIEQDLSGFQCGLAHFFWAICTMEAHIGRT
;
A
#
# COMPACT_ATOMS: atom_id res chain seq x y z
N MET A 1 -32.59 32.74 -16.85
CA MET A 1 -31.49 33.63 -17.28
C MET A 1 -31.30 34.55 -16.10
N ASP A 2 -30.44 34.31 -15.12
CA ASP A 2 -29.16 33.61 -15.02
C ASP A 2 -29.02 33.11 -13.57
N GLY A 3 -28.17 32.19 -13.15
CA GLY A 3 -27.17 31.37 -13.79
C GLY A 3 -26.84 30.26 -12.77
N MET A 4 -26.96 29.00 -13.19
CA MET A 4 -26.37 27.87 -12.47
C MET A 4 -24.86 27.97 -12.68
N HIS A 5 -24.19 28.69 -11.79
CA HIS A 5 -22.75 28.56 -11.62
C HIS A 5 -22.54 27.21 -10.95
N HIS A 6 -22.41 26.17 -11.76
CA HIS A 6 -21.97 24.87 -11.28
C HIS A 6 -20.61 25.05 -10.62
N ASP A 7 -20.57 24.73 -9.33
CA ASP A 7 -19.39 24.67 -8.49
C ASP A 7 -18.53 23.46 -8.90
N TRP A 8 -17.88 23.56 -10.05
CA TRP A 8 -16.98 22.52 -10.58
C TRP A 8 -15.62 22.49 -9.86
N GLU A 9 -15.24 23.58 -9.18
CA GLU A 9 -13.97 23.69 -8.45
C GLU A 9 -14.04 22.91 -7.12
N GLY A 10 -15.15 23.00 -6.38
CA GLY A 10 -15.35 22.26 -5.13
C GLY A 10 -15.50 20.73 -5.29
N GLU A 11 -15.95 20.22 -6.43
CA GLU A 11 -16.02 18.77 -6.70
C GLU A 11 -14.67 18.14 -7.06
N CYS A 12 -13.80 18.92 -7.68
CA CYS A 12 -12.45 18.49 -8.01
C CYS A 12 -11.62 18.28 -6.74
N GLU A 13 -11.68 19.14 -5.73
CA GLU A 13 -10.83 18.97 -4.53
C GLU A 13 -11.24 17.80 -3.63
N ARG A 14 -12.54 17.50 -3.47
CA ARG A 14 -13.02 16.49 -2.51
C ARG A 14 -12.47 15.07 -2.70
N ASN A 15 -12.17 14.67 -3.94
CA ASN A 15 -11.67 13.34 -4.27
C ASN A 15 -10.30 13.39 -4.97
N ALA A 16 -9.54 14.47 -4.79
CA ALA A 16 -8.21 14.62 -5.40
C ALA A 16 -7.25 13.52 -4.97
N GLU A 17 -7.31 13.13 -3.69
CA GLU A 17 -6.49 12.05 -3.14
C GLU A 17 -6.79 10.71 -3.82
N SER A 18 -8.06 10.29 -3.93
CA SER A 18 -8.41 9.02 -4.60
C SER A 18 -7.92 8.96 -6.05
N ARG A 19 -7.94 10.10 -6.76
CA ARG A 19 -7.40 10.18 -8.13
C ARG A 19 -5.88 10.09 -8.15
N LEU A 20 -5.20 10.74 -7.20
CA LEU A 20 -3.75 10.66 -7.03
C LEU A 20 -3.29 9.21 -6.74
N HIS A 21 -4.01 8.48 -5.89
CA HIS A 21 -3.72 7.07 -5.62
C HIS A 21 -3.82 6.22 -6.89
N VAL A 22 -4.86 6.41 -7.69
CA VAL A 22 -5.05 5.68 -8.95
C VAL A 22 -3.95 6.04 -9.96
N TYR A 23 -3.56 7.31 -10.01
CA TYR A 23 -2.41 7.76 -10.81
C TYR A 23 -1.13 7.04 -10.37
N ASN A 24 -0.82 7.02 -9.08
CA ASN A 24 0.37 6.38 -8.52
C ASN A 24 0.41 4.87 -8.80
N VAL A 25 -0.72 4.19 -8.63
CA VAL A 25 -0.85 2.76 -8.93
C VAL A 25 -0.58 2.47 -10.41
N ARG A 26 -1.12 3.28 -11.32
CA ARG A 26 -0.87 3.11 -12.76
C ARG A 26 0.58 3.39 -13.13
N ARG A 27 1.18 4.43 -12.54
CA ARG A 27 2.60 4.74 -12.72
C ARG A 27 3.47 3.57 -12.27
N LEU A 28 3.24 3.05 -11.06
CA LEU A 28 4.01 1.93 -10.50
C LEU A 28 3.84 0.66 -11.33
N LYS A 29 2.65 0.40 -11.88
CA LYS A 29 2.46 -0.74 -12.79
C LYS A 29 3.25 -0.59 -14.09
N GLU A 30 3.24 0.60 -14.70
CA GLU A 30 3.84 0.83 -16.01
C GLU A 30 5.37 0.97 -15.94
N PHE A 31 5.87 1.70 -14.94
CA PHE A 31 7.28 2.09 -14.83
C PHE A 31 8.03 1.34 -13.74
N GLY A 32 7.34 0.67 -12.82
CA GLY A 32 7.94 0.02 -11.67
C GLY A 32 8.46 1.01 -10.62
N VAL A 33 9.09 0.46 -9.59
CA VAL A 33 9.95 1.20 -8.66
C VAL A 33 11.36 1.31 -9.23
N THR A 34 12.06 2.36 -8.81
CA THR A 34 13.48 2.59 -9.10
C THR A 34 14.38 1.82 -8.13
N GLN A 35 15.65 1.66 -8.50
CA GLN A 35 16.64 1.03 -7.61
C GLN A 35 16.81 1.80 -6.29
N GLY A 36 16.75 3.13 -6.34
CA GLY A 36 16.84 3.99 -5.15
C GLY A 36 15.65 3.82 -4.20
N GLU A 37 14.43 3.70 -4.74
CA GLU A 37 13.23 3.41 -3.95
C GLU A 37 13.31 2.02 -3.31
N LEU A 38 13.68 0.99 -4.08
CA LEU A 38 13.83 -0.36 -3.56
C LEU A 38 14.84 -0.41 -2.40
N ALA A 39 16.00 0.23 -2.56
CA ALA A 39 17.01 0.29 -1.51
C ALA A 39 16.49 0.99 -0.24
N ARG A 40 15.73 2.08 -0.39
CA ARG A 40 15.11 2.79 0.73
C ARG A 40 14.05 1.94 1.45
N TYR A 41 13.20 1.25 0.71
CA TYR A 41 12.18 0.37 1.30
C TYR A 41 12.84 -0.80 2.03
N MET A 42 13.87 -1.40 1.45
CA MET A 42 14.62 -2.49 2.09
C MET A 42 15.32 -2.03 3.37
N ASP A 43 15.98 -0.88 3.35
CA ASP A 43 16.64 -0.30 4.53
C ASP A 43 15.63 0.03 5.64
N ALA A 44 14.46 0.57 5.30
CA ALA A 44 13.40 0.83 6.27
C ALA A 44 12.85 -0.46 6.90
N LEU A 45 12.63 -1.51 6.09
CA LEU A 45 12.17 -2.82 6.56
C LEU A 45 13.17 -3.50 7.49
N LEU A 46 14.46 -3.48 7.12
CA LEU A 46 15.52 -4.07 7.94
C LEU A 46 15.69 -3.34 9.27
N LYS A 47 15.59 -2.01 9.27
CA LYS A 47 15.64 -1.20 10.50
C LYS A 47 14.48 -1.47 11.43
N ASP A 48 13.26 -1.59 10.91
CA ASP A 48 12.08 -1.92 11.72
C ASP A 48 12.22 -3.33 12.35
N SER A 49 12.68 -4.29 11.55
CA SER A 49 12.94 -5.65 12.03
C SER A 49 14.06 -5.71 13.09
N GLU A 50 15.14 -4.94 12.93
CA GLU A 50 16.21 -4.83 13.92
C GLU A 50 15.69 -4.26 15.24
N GLN A 51 14.84 -3.22 15.19
CA GLN A 51 14.21 -2.64 16.36
C GLN A 51 13.32 -3.65 17.09
N LEU A 52 12.50 -4.41 16.35
CA LEU A 52 11.66 -5.47 16.91
C LEU A 52 12.52 -6.58 17.57
N ALA A 53 13.62 -6.98 16.92
CA ALA A 53 14.54 -7.97 17.47
C ALA A 53 15.24 -7.48 18.76
N ALA A 54 15.61 -6.19 18.83
CA ALA A 54 16.20 -5.57 20.01
C ALA A 54 15.20 -5.45 21.18
N MET A 55 13.90 -5.42 20.89
CA MET A 55 12.82 -5.28 21.87
C MET A 55 12.17 -6.62 22.28
N ILE A 56 12.79 -7.77 21.97
CA ILE A 56 12.23 -9.11 22.21
C ILE A 56 11.70 -9.32 23.63
N ASP A 57 12.43 -8.85 24.66
CA ASP A 57 12.04 -9.02 26.06
C ASP A 57 10.90 -8.09 26.52
N ASN A 58 10.51 -7.13 25.67
CA ASN A 58 9.49 -6.12 25.97
C ASN A 58 8.18 -6.34 25.19
N VAL A 59 8.04 -7.44 24.46
CA VAL A 59 6.81 -7.76 23.72
C VAL A 59 5.72 -8.19 24.71
N PRO A 60 4.53 -7.55 24.69
CA PRO A 60 3.42 -7.94 25.56
C PRO A 60 3.05 -9.42 25.37
N SER A 61 2.81 -10.12 26.49
CA SER A 61 2.56 -11.57 26.47
C SER A 61 1.29 -11.97 25.73
N VAL A 62 0.28 -11.09 25.69
CA VAL A 62 -0.97 -11.31 24.94
C VAL A 62 -0.69 -11.25 23.45
N ASP A 63 0.01 -10.23 22.97
CA ASP A 63 0.35 -10.07 21.55
C ASP A 63 1.18 -11.25 21.04
N ASN A 64 2.12 -11.73 21.87
CA ASN A 64 2.92 -12.91 21.53
C ASN A 64 2.07 -14.20 21.47
N LEU A 65 1.06 -14.33 22.34
CA LEU A 65 0.16 -15.48 22.32
C LEU A 65 -0.75 -15.46 21.09
N ASP A 66 -1.30 -14.30 20.76
CA ASP A 66 -2.14 -14.10 19.57
C ASP A 66 -1.34 -14.44 18.29
N PHE A 67 -0.09 -14.00 18.20
CA PHE A 67 0.81 -14.34 17.10
C PHE A 67 1.06 -15.85 16.97
N ILE A 68 1.30 -16.55 18.09
CA ILE A 68 1.51 -18.01 18.09
C ILE A 68 0.22 -18.73 17.66
N MET A 69 -0.92 -18.30 18.18
CA MET A 69 -2.21 -18.91 17.86
C MET A 69 -2.61 -18.71 16.40
N GLU A 70 -2.36 -17.52 15.85
CA GLU A 70 -2.58 -17.24 14.43
C GLU A 70 -1.66 -18.08 13.54
N SER A 71 -0.37 -18.15 13.90
CA SER A 71 0.61 -18.94 13.17
C SER A 71 0.28 -20.44 13.19
N ASP A 72 -0.12 -21.00 14.33
CA ASP A 72 -0.53 -22.40 14.47
C ASP A 72 -1.80 -22.70 13.65
N ALA A 73 -2.78 -21.80 13.66
CA ALA A 73 -4.01 -21.94 12.89
C ALA A 73 -3.75 -22.00 11.36
N LEU A 74 -2.68 -21.34 10.89
CA LEU A 74 -2.27 -21.34 9.49
C LEU A 74 -1.22 -22.43 9.17
N GLY A 75 -0.75 -23.19 10.17
CA GLY A 75 0.33 -24.18 10.01
C GLY A 75 1.71 -23.56 9.73
N HIS A 76 1.89 -22.30 10.10
CA HIS A 76 3.15 -21.58 9.93
C HIS A 76 4.17 -21.97 11.00
N THR A 77 5.45 -21.93 10.62
CA THR A 77 6.52 -22.09 11.60
C THR A 77 6.66 -20.80 12.40
N VAL A 78 6.44 -20.89 13.71
CA VAL A 78 6.63 -19.77 14.63
C VAL A 78 8.13 -19.47 14.75
N MET A 79 8.49 -18.21 14.53
CA MET A 79 9.84 -17.67 14.77
C MET A 79 9.75 -16.59 15.83
N ASP A 80 10.74 -16.51 16.72
CA ASP A 80 10.89 -15.32 17.56
C ASP A 80 11.40 -14.12 16.74
N GLN A 81 11.38 -12.93 17.33
CA GLN A 81 11.71 -11.67 16.64
C GLN A 81 13.17 -11.65 16.14
N ARG A 82 14.10 -12.33 16.83
CA ARG A 82 15.50 -12.42 16.40
C ARG A 82 15.65 -13.39 15.24
N GLN A 83 15.03 -14.56 15.34
CA GLN A 83 14.99 -15.53 14.24
C GLN A 83 14.35 -14.92 12.99
N GLY A 84 13.24 -14.20 13.16
CA GLY A 84 12.58 -13.47 12.07
C GLY A 84 13.50 -12.43 11.41
N HIS A 85 14.27 -11.67 12.21
CA HIS A 85 15.24 -10.73 11.69
C HIS A 85 16.39 -11.40 10.92
N GLU A 86 16.98 -12.46 11.48
CA GLU A 86 18.06 -13.22 10.82
C GLU A 86 17.59 -13.81 9.47
N CYS A 87 16.37 -14.35 9.44
CA CYS A 87 15.75 -14.82 8.20
C CYS A 87 15.49 -13.67 7.21
N LEU A 88 14.96 -12.54 7.68
CA LEU A 88 14.66 -11.39 6.83
C LEU A 88 15.93 -10.83 6.17
N VAL A 89 17.04 -10.75 6.90
CA VAL A 89 18.34 -10.32 6.34
C VAL A 89 18.77 -11.26 5.21
N GLY A 90 18.64 -12.58 5.40
CA GLY A 90 18.98 -13.55 4.35
C GLY A 90 18.09 -13.45 3.10
N VAL A 91 16.78 -13.24 3.29
CA VAL A 91 15.83 -13.07 2.18
C VAL A 91 16.02 -11.73 1.48
N ALA A 92 16.34 -10.66 2.21
CA ALA A 92 16.54 -9.33 1.64
C ALA A 92 17.63 -9.31 0.55
N GLU A 93 18.64 -10.18 0.65
CA GLU A 93 19.72 -10.33 -0.33
C GLU A 93 19.27 -11.00 -1.64
N THR A 94 18.17 -11.78 -1.62
CA THR A 94 17.66 -12.48 -2.80
C THR A 94 16.67 -11.64 -3.62
N VAL A 95 16.11 -10.58 -3.04
CA VAL A 95 15.09 -9.75 -3.68
C VAL A 95 15.67 -8.93 -4.83
N THR A 96 15.21 -9.18 -6.05
CA THR A 96 15.62 -8.43 -7.25
C THR A 96 14.61 -7.37 -7.66
N LEU A 97 15.10 -6.31 -8.32
CA LEU A 97 14.24 -5.21 -8.81
C LEU A 97 13.22 -5.72 -9.83
N GLU A 98 13.64 -6.63 -10.70
CA GLU A 98 12.81 -7.21 -11.74
C GLU A 98 11.64 -8.01 -11.16
N GLU A 99 11.87 -8.82 -10.12
CA GLU A 99 10.82 -9.60 -9.46
C GLU A 99 9.83 -8.73 -8.71
N VAL A 100 10.32 -7.69 -8.02
CA VAL A 100 9.46 -6.71 -7.33
C VAL A 100 8.56 -6.00 -8.34
N ASN A 101 9.12 -5.51 -9.45
CA ASN A 101 8.36 -4.83 -10.48
C ASN A 101 7.36 -5.75 -11.18
N SER A 102 7.73 -6.99 -11.50
CA SER A 102 6.83 -7.97 -12.10
C SER A 102 5.68 -8.36 -11.18
N THR A 103 5.96 -8.58 -9.90
CA THR A 103 4.95 -8.92 -8.89
C THR A 103 4.05 -7.73 -8.60
N GLY A 104 4.62 -6.54 -8.46
CA GLY A 104 3.89 -5.28 -8.30
C GLY A 104 2.92 -5.05 -9.45
N ALA A 105 3.35 -5.21 -10.70
CA ALA A 105 2.48 -5.03 -11.87
C ALA A 105 1.23 -5.93 -11.86
N LYS A 106 1.38 -7.20 -11.41
CA LYS A 106 0.25 -8.14 -11.27
C LYS A 106 -0.72 -7.72 -10.18
N VAL A 107 -0.21 -7.32 -9.02
CA VAL A 107 -1.07 -6.91 -7.89
C VAL A 107 -1.76 -5.57 -8.16
N LEU A 108 -1.10 -4.67 -8.88
CA LEU A 108 -1.65 -3.36 -9.24
C LEU A 108 -2.67 -3.43 -10.39
N GLU A 109 -2.84 -4.59 -11.04
CA GLU A 109 -3.80 -4.81 -12.14
C GLU A 109 -5.25 -4.54 -11.71
N PHE A 110 -5.63 -4.93 -10.49
CA PHE A 110 -6.98 -4.78 -9.95
C PHE A 110 -7.50 -3.33 -9.92
N ILE A 111 -6.60 -2.36 -9.76
CA ILE A 111 -6.94 -0.93 -9.70
C ILE A 111 -6.65 -0.26 -11.04
N SER A 112 -5.49 -0.55 -11.64
CA SER A 112 -5.04 0.08 -12.89
C SER A 112 -5.90 -0.25 -14.11
N GLU A 113 -6.56 -1.42 -14.11
CA GLU A 113 -7.46 -1.85 -15.17
C GLU A 113 -8.92 -1.92 -14.72
N PHE A 114 -9.26 -1.23 -13.63
CA PHE A 114 -10.59 -1.27 -13.06
C PHE A 114 -11.67 -0.91 -14.10
N GLY A 115 -12.59 -1.85 -14.35
CA GLY A 115 -13.68 -1.69 -15.31
C GLY A 115 -13.36 -2.04 -16.76
N SER A 116 -12.12 -2.47 -17.06
CA SER A 116 -11.75 -2.97 -18.39
C SER A 116 -12.30 -4.39 -18.64
N PRO A 117 -12.70 -4.72 -19.89
CA PRO A 117 -13.14 -6.07 -20.24
C PRO A 117 -11.97 -7.04 -20.17
N GLY A 118 -11.93 -7.87 -19.12
CA GLY A 118 -10.87 -8.86 -18.88
C GLY A 118 -10.04 -8.61 -17.62
N ALA A 119 -10.21 -7.46 -16.97
CA ALA A 119 -9.52 -7.15 -15.72
C ALA A 119 -10.01 -8.03 -14.56
N PRO A 120 -9.14 -8.39 -13.62
CA PRO A 120 -9.54 -9.13 -12.43
C PRO A 120 -10.46 -8.28 -11.56
N LEU A 121 -11.58 -8.87 -11.13
CA LEU A 121 -12.56 -8.18 -10.30
C LEU A 121 -12.12 -8.17 -8.83
N PRO A 122 -12.00 -7.01 -8.18
CA PRO A 122 -11.74 -6.96 -6.75
C PRO A 122 -12.94 -7.51 -5.98
N ALA A 123 -12.70 -8.26 -4.91
CA ALA A 123 -13.77 -8.77 -4.05
C ALA A 123 -14.50 -7.64 -3.30
N ALA A 124 -13.77 -6.61 -2.89
CA ALA A 124 -14.32 -5.41 -2.26
C ALA A 124 -13.41 -4.20 -2.53
N ILE A 125 -14.01 -3.00 -2.56
CA ILE A 125 -13.29 -1.72 -2.53
C ILE A 125 -13.67 -1.03 -1.23
N VAL A 126 -12.67 -0.79 -0.38
CA VAL A 126 -12.84 -0.12 0.91
C VAL A 126 -12.20 1.25 0.82
N ALA A 127 -13.00 2.30 1.04
CA ALA A 127 -12.50 3.67 1.14
C ALA A 127 -12.65 4.14 2.59
N CYS A 128 -11.52 4.40 3.24
CA CYS A 128 -11.49 5.02 4.56
C CYS A 128 -11.64 6.53 4.37
N VAL A 129 -12.68 7.11 4.98
CA VAL A 129 -12.94 8.55 4.90
C VAL A 129 -13.06 9.15 6.29
N PRO A 130 -12.56 10.39 6.50
CA PRO A 130 -12.71 11.05 7.78
C PRO A 130 -14.20 11.27 8.07
N LYS A 131 -14.57 11.25 9.35
CA LYS A 131 -15.96 11.52 9.74
C LYS A 131 -16.35 12.99 9.50
N LYS A 132 -15.37 13.89 9.64
CA LYS A 132 -15.54 15.33 9.51
C LYS A 132 -14.35 15.96 8.79
N VAL A 133 -14.62 17.04 8.07
CA VAL A 133 -13.60 17.87 7.41
C VAL A 133 -13.75 19.32 7.89
N HIS A 134 -12.62 20.01 8.06
CA HIS A 134 -12.62 21.44 8.34
C HIS A 134 -12.54 22.21 7.02
N ILE A 135 -13.47 23.13 6.80
CA ILE A 135 -13.45 24.01 5.63
C ILE A 135 -13.26 25.45 6.13
N ASP A 136 -12.23 26.12 5.61
CA ASP A 136 -11.90 27.49 5.99
C ASP A 136 -13.10 28.42 5.83
N GLY A 137 -13.48 29.09 6.91
CA GLY A 137 -14.65 29.97 6.96
C GLY A 137 -16.00 29.29 7.21
N LEU A 138 -16.10 27.97 7.12
CA LEU A 138 -17.33 27.19 7.35
C LEU A 138 -17.27 26.26 8.57
N GLY A 139 -16.07 26.01 9.11
CA GLY A 139 -15.87 25.20 10.31
C GLY A 139 -15.86 23.69 10.03
N GLU A 140 -16.09 22.88 11.07
CA GLU A 140 -16.20 21.43 10.91
C GLU A 140 -17.53 21.03 10.27
N MET A 141 -17.47 20.22 9.22
CA MET A 141 -18.62 19.67 8.53
C MET A 141 -18.53 18.15 8.45
N ASP A 142 -19.68 17.47 8.45
CA ASP A 142 -19.72 16.02 8.24
C ASP A 142 -19.30 15.68 6.81
N PHE A 143 -18.36 14.75 6.67
CA PHE A 143 -17.95 14.24 5.37
C PHE A 143 -18.80 13.01 5.02
N LYS A 144 -19.39 13.02 3.83
CA LYS A 144 -20.19 11.92 3.31
C LYS A 144 -19.68 11.56 1.92
N ILE A 145 -19.47 10.27 1.71
CA ILE A 145 -19.13 9.70 0.41
C ILE A 145 -20.12 8.58 0.09
N SER A 146 -20.49 8.48 -1.17
CA SER A 146 -21.32 7.41 -1.68
C SER A 146 -20.50 6.46 -2.58
N PRO A 147 -20.93 5.20 -2.77
CA PRO A 147 -20.17 4.23 -3.55
C PRO A 147 -19.89 4.68 -5.00
N HIS A 148 -20.82 5.41 -5.63
CA HIS A 148 -20.63 5.88 -7.01
C HIS A 148 -19.50 6.90 -7.10
N GLU A 149 -19.38 7.81 -6.12
CA GLU A 149 -18.31 8.82 -6.06
C GLU A 149 -16.93 8.16 -5.97
N ILE A 150 -16.81 7.02 -5.27
CA ILE A 150 -15.57 6.23 -5.20
C ILE A 150 -15.24 5.67 -6.59
N THR A 151 -16.21 5.02 -7.25
CA THR A 151 -15.97 4.43 -8.57
C THR A 151 -15.70 5.49 -9.64
N ASP A 152 -16.33 6.66 -9.54
CA ASP A 152 -16.11 7.77 -10.46
C ASP A 152 -14.75 8.42 -10.23
N ALA A 153 -14.29 8.53 -8.98
CA ALA A 153 -12.94 8.97 -8.68
C ALA A 153 -11.89 8.02 -9.28
N ILE A 154 -12.10 6.70 -9.17
CA ILE A 154 -11.23 5.70 -9.79
C ILE A 154 -11.20 5.89 -11.32
N LYS A 155 -12.36 5.89 -11.98
CA LYS A 155 -12.44 6.10 -13.44
C LYS A 155 -11.79 7.39 -13.91
N LYS A 156 -11.98 8.50 -13.16
CA LYS A 156 -11.32 9.78 -13.46
C LYS A 156 -9.80 9.68 -13.32
N GLY A 157 -9.29 8.98 -12.31
CA GLY A 157 -7.84 8.72 -12.14
C GLY A 157 -7.25 7.88 -13.28
N LEU A 158 -8.01 6.91 -13.82
CA LEU A 158 -7.62 6.10 -14.97
C LEU A 158 -7.46 6.92 -16.27
N GLN A 159 -8.05 8.10 -16.36
CA GLN A 159 -7.99 8.95 -17.56
C GLN A 159 -6.78 9.89 -17.55
N GLN A 160 -6.10 10.06 -16.42
CA GLN A 160 -4.97 10.97 -16.32
C GLN A 160 -3.74 10.42 -17.07
N PRO A 161 -2.96 11.26 -17.77
CA PRO A 161 -1.70 10.83 -18.38
C PRO A 161 -0.67 10.54 -17.28
N ILE A 162 0.01 9.40 -17.37
CA ILE A 162 1.08 9.01 -16.43
C ILE A 162 2.45 9.42 -16.98
N GLN A 163 3.37 9.74 -16.07
CA GLN A 163 4.77 10.02 -16.40
C GLN A 163 5.68 9.16 -15.52
N ALA A 164 6.82 8.76 -16.08
CA ALA A 164 7.86 8.11 -15.31
C ALA A 164 8.37 9.06 -14.22
N GLU A 165 8.66 8.51 -13.05
CA GLU A 165 9.26 9.28 -11.99
C GLU A 165 10.71 9.63 -12.34
N GLN A 166 11.09 10.88 -12.06
CA GLN A 166 12.49 11.27 -12.17
C GLN A 166 13.21 10.78 -10.94
N GLU A 167 14.38 10.14 -11.12
CA GLU A 167 15.30 9.73 -10.07
C GLU A 167 15.94 10.97 -9.41
N VAL A 168 15.12 11.76 -8.72
CA VAL A 168 15.54 12.88 -7.91
C VAL A 168 15.45 12.40 -6.48
N LEU A 169 16.55 12.53 -5.73
CA LEU A 169 16.61 12.37 -4.27
C LEU A 169 15.65 13.39 -3.62
N ARG A 170 14.34 13.12 -3.65
CA ARG A 170 13.36 13.83 -2.87
C ARG A 170 13.18 13.04 -1.59
N GLU A 171 13.50 13.69 -0.47
CA GLU A 171 12.96 13.34 0.83
C GLU A 171 11.44 13.48 0.72
N ILE A 172 10.74 12.38 0.41
CA ILE A 172 9.28 12.36 0.38
C ILE A 172 8.83 11.81 1.73
N GLU A 173 8.51 12.72 2.65
CA GLU A 173 7.76 12.42 3.88
C GLU A 173 6.29 12.01 3.62
N GLN A 174 5.86 11.86 2.36
CA GLN A 174 4.44 11.68 2.00
C GLN A 174 4.05 10.36 1.33
N ASP A 175 4.96 9.46 0.96
CA ASP A 175 4.59 8.18 0.33
C ASP A 175 4.42 7.02 1.33
N LEU A 176 4.86 7.20 2.59
CA LEU A 176 4.86 6.12 3.58
C LEU A 176 3.53 5.97 4.34
N SER A 177 2.68 6.99 4.40
CA SER A 177 1.42 6.89 5.16
C SER A 177 0.40 5.95 4.51
N GLY A 178 0.44 5.81 3.17
CA GLY A 178 -0.42 4.87 2.43
C GLY A 178 0.13 3.44 2.35
N PHE A 179 1.44 3.26 2.54
CA PHE A 179 2.12 1.97 2.39
C PHE A 179 2.45 1.29 3.73
N GLN A 180 2.44 2.03 4.85
CA GLN A 180 2.74 1.51 6.18
C GLN A 180 1.76 0.44 6.70
N CYS A 181 0.54 0.36 6.17
CA CYS A 181 -0.41 -0.68 6.58
C CYS A 181 -0.33 -1.96 5.72
N GLY A 182 0.26 -1.89 4.52
CA GLY A 182 0.26 -2.99 3.55
C GLY A 182 1.55 -3.80 3.50
N LEU A 183 2.72 -3.16 3.67
CA LEU A 183 4.02 -3.82 3.50
C LEU A 183 4.32 -4.86 4.58
N ALA A 184 3.88 -4.65 5.82
CA ALA A 184 4.05 -5.65 6.89
C ALA A 184 3.30 -6.97 6.57
N HIS A 185 2.09 -6.88 6.01
CA HIS A 185 1.34 -8.06 5.55
C HIS A 185 1.91 -8.66 4.25
N PHE A 186 2.44 -7.82 3.35
CA PHE A 186 3.01 -8.27 2.08
C PHE A 186 4.33 -9.03 2.27
N PHE A 187 5.19 -8.58 3.19
CA PHE A 187 6.44 -9.27 3.50
C PHE A 187 6.23 -10.54 4.32
N TRP A 188 5.24 -10.58 5.22
CA TRP A 188 4.83 -11.82 5.89
C TRP A 188 4.37 -12.88 4.87
N ALA A 189 3.60 -12.47 3.85
CA ALA A 189 3.21 -13.37 2.77
C ALA A 189 4.40 -13.89 1.95
N ILE A 190 5.40 -13.04 1.64
CA ILE A 190 6.59 -13.44 0.86
C ILE A 190 7.48 -14.42 1.64
N CYS A 191 7.77 -14.14 2.92
CA CYS A 191 8.53 -15.07 3.78
C CYS A 191 7.81 -16.42 3.97
N THR A 192 6.47 -16.43 3.92
CA THR A 192 5.66 -17.66 4.00
C THR A 192 5.66 -18.43 2.66
N MET A 193 5.75 -17.75 1.52
CA MET A 193 5.78 -18.39 0.20
C MET A 193 7.12 -19.10 -0.10
N GLU A 194 8.26 -18.56 0.36
CA GLU A 194 9.55 -19.26 0.20
C GLU A 194 9.64 -20.56 1.02
N ALA A 195 8.94 -20.65 2.16
CA ALA A 195 8.86 -21.89 2.95
C ALA A 195 8.09 -23.03 2.22
N HIS A 196 7.29 -22.70 1.19
CA HIS A 196 6.58 -23.67 0.36
C HIS A 196 7.34 -24.13 -0.89
N ILE A 197 8.27 -23.32 -1.41
CA ILE A 197 9.06 -23.69 -2.60
C ILE A 197 10.23 -24.62 -2.25
N GLY A 198 10.66 -24.65 -0.99
CA GLY A 198 11.69 -25.59 -0.48
C GLY A 198 11.21 -27.00 -0.14
N ARG A 199 9.94 -27.36 -0.37
CA ARG A 199 9.39 -28.70 -0.14
C ARG A 199 8.63 -29.24 -1.35
N THR A 200 9.35 -29.47 -2.44
CA THR A 200 9.05 -30.49 -3.45
C THR A 200 10.32 -31.21 -3.86
#